data_AF-A0A4Q5SNA6-F1
#
_entry.id   AF-A0A4Q5SNA6-F1
#
_cell.length_a   1.000
_cell.length_b   1.000
_cell.length_c   1.000
_cell.angle_alpha   90.00
_cell.angle_beta   90.00
_cell.angle_gamma   90.00
#
_symmetry.space_group_name_H-M   'P 1'
#
loop_
_entity.id
_entity.type
_entity.pdbx_description
1 polymer ?
#
loop_
_entity_poly.entity_id
_entity_poly.type
_entity_poly.pdbx_seq_one_letter_code
_entity_poly.pdbx_strand_id
1 'polypeptide(L)' 'MSLQYISDEAGNHTAVIIPIEDWNEITTRYEDLKSFTEKTPTQKRARKPSDFIGSISKAMAKEMIADIEKSRSEWEKRV' A
#
# COMPACT_ATOMS: atom_id res chain seq x y z
N MET A 1 15.04 -2.64 -28.94
CA MET A 1 14.64 -1.35 -28.35
C MET A 1 15.27 -0.14 -29.04
N SER A 2 14.62 0.31 -30.11
CA SER A 2 14.84 1.63 -30.74
C SER A 2 13.71 2.58 -30.33
N LEU A 3 13.99 3.49 -29.40
CA LEU A 3 13.01 4.46 -28.91
C LEU A 3 13.09 5.73 -29.74
N GLN A 4 11.95 6.24 -30.21
CA GLN A 4 11.85 7.59 -30.76
C GLN A 4 10.94 8.43 -29.90
N TYR A 5 11.37 9.65 -29.61
CA TYR A 5 10.62 10.60 -28.81
C TYR A 5 9.99 11.65 -29.73
N ILE A 6 8.70 11.89 -29.55
CA ILE A 6 8.01 13.01 -30.18
C ILE A 6 7.95 14.12 -29.12
N SER A 7 8.51 15.28 -29.44
CA SER A 7 8.42 16.48 -28.60
C SER A 7 7.33 17.42 -29.11
N ASP A 8 6.70 18.16 -28.18
CA ASP A 8 5.84 19.30 -28.52
C ASP A 8 6.66 20.49 -29.04
N GLU A 9 5.99 21.55 -29.49
CA GLU A 9 6.63 22.80 -29.94
C GLU A 9 7.49 23.48 -28.86
N ALA A 10 7.30 23.12 -27.59
CA ALA A 10 8.07 23.62 -26.45
C ALA A 10 9.26 22.71 -26.08
N GLY A 11 9.48 21.60 -26.81
CA GLY A 11 10.58 20.66 -26.59
C GLY A 11 10.28 19.57 -25.56
N ASN A 12 9.09 19.53 -24.96
CA ASN A 12 8.72 18.50 -23.98
C ASN A 12 8.35 17.20 -24.69
N HIS A 13 8.97 16.08 -24.28
CA HIS A 13 8.63 14.76 -24.81
C HIS A 13 7.19 14.40 -24.47
N THR A 14 6.32 14.41 -25.48
CA THR A 14 4.88 14.18 -25.32
C THR A 14 4.50 12.73 -25.63
N ALA A 15 5.24 12.06 -26.50
CA ALA A 15 5.00 10.66 -26.85
C ALA A 15 6.30 9.90 -27.13
N VAL A 16 6.25 8.58 -26.98
CA VAL A 16 7.36 7.67 -27.31
C VAL A 16 6.85 6.62 -28.27
N ILE A 17 7.57 6.40 -29.37
CA ILE A 17 7.33 5.32 -30.32
C ILE A 17 8.26 4.17 -29.96
N ILE A 18 7.67 2.98 -29.82
CA ILE A 18 8.36 1.73 -29.52
C ILE A 18 7.88 0.64 -30.49
N PRO A 19 8.76 -0.27 -30.93
CA PRO A 19 8.33 -1.47 -31.65
C PRO A 19 7.33 -2.29 -30.84
N ILE A 20 6.35 -2.89 -31.52
CA ILE A 20 5.27 -3.61 -30.83
C ILE A 20 5.78 -4.88 -30.13
N GLU A 21 6.83 -5.50 -30.68
CA GLU A 21 7.49 -6.67 -30.11
C GLU A 21 8.15 -6.31 -28.77
N ASP A 22 8.85 -5.18 -28.72
CA ASP A 22 9.49 -4.67 -27.51
C ASP A 22 8.42 -4.31 -26.44
N TRP A 23 7.30 -3.71 -26.85
CA TRP A 23 6.18 -3.43 -25.95
C TRP A 23 5.55 -4.70 -25.36
N ASN A 24 5.36 -5.72 -26.20
CA ASN A 24 4.81 -7.00 -25.75
C ASN A 24 5.76 -7.72 -24.78
N GLU A 25 7.07 -7.64 -24.99
CA GLU A 25 8.05 -8.20 -24.05
C GLU A 25 7.98 -7.51 -22.69
N ILE A 26 7.93 -6.18 -22.67
CA ILE A 26 7.85 -5.38 -21.44
C ILE A 26 6.54 -5.67 -20.70
N THR A 27 5.41 -5.65 -21.40
CA THR A 27 4.10 -5.87 -20.77
C THR A 27 3.93 -7.28 -20.23
N THR A 28 4.55 -8.29 -20.87
CA THR A 28 4.56 -9.68 -20.38
C THR A 28 5.49 -9.82 -19.17
N ARG A 29 6.68 -9.22 -19.21
CA ARG A 29 7.65 -9.28 -18.11
C ARG A 29 7.14 -8.65 -16.82
N TYR A 30 6.34 -7.59 -16.94
CA TYR A 30 5.76 -6.84 -15.83
C TYR A 30 4.26 -7.08 -15.66
N GLU A 31 3.77 -8.25 -16.06
CA GLU A 31 2.36 -8.63 -15.88
C GLU A 31 1.97 -8.67 -14.40
N ASP A 32 2.90 -9.05 -13.53
CA ASP A 32 2.77 -9.03 -12.08
C ASP A 32 2.42 -7.65 -11.52
N LEU A 33 2.95 -6.57 -12.11
CA LEU A 33 2.65 -5.19 -11.73
C LEU A 33 1.20 -4.79 -12.03
N LYS A 34 0.50 -5.45 -12.96
CA LYS A 34 -0.93 -5.18 -13.21
C LYS A 34 -1.76 -5.43 -11.96
N SER A 35 -1.43 -6.49 -11.20
CA SER A 35 -2.13 -6.83 -9.96
C SER A 35 -2.00 -5.75 -8.86
N PHE A 36 -0.97 -4.91 -8.92
CA PHE A 36 -0.78 -3.79 -8.00
C PHE A 36 -1.55 -2.53 -8.42
N THR A 37 -1.77 -2.36 -9.74
CA THR A 37 -2.48 -1.19 -10.31
C THR A 37 -3.98 -1.39 -10.41
N GLU A 38 -4.42 -2.64 -10.57
CA GLU A 38 -5.80 -3.03 -10.32
C GLU A 38 -6.04 -2.89 -8.82
N LYS A 39 -6.41 -1.67 -8.42
CA LYS A 39 -7.24 -1.47 -7.25
C LYS A 39 -8.46 -2.35 -7.47
N THR A 40 -8.38 -3.58 -7.00
CA THR A 40 -9.56 -4.43 -6.82
C THR A 40 -10.63 -3.53 -6.20
N PRO A 41 -11.91 -3.65 -6.59
CA PRO A 41 -13.00 -2.86 -5.98
C PRO A 41 -13.04 -3.03 -4.44
N THR A 42 -12.28 -3.99 -3.91
CA THR A 42 -11.82 -4.09 -2.55
C THR A 42 -10.54 -3.29 -2.25
N GLN A 43 -10.49 -1.99 -2.54
CA GLN A 43 -10.00 -1.10 -1.49
C GLN A 43 -11.01 -1.23 -0.35
N LYS A 44 -10.89 -2.32 0.43
CA LYS A 44 -11.63 -2.49 1.67
C LYS A 44 -11.34 -1.21 2.42
N ARG A 45 -12.36 -0.35 2.54
CA ARG A 45 -12.27 0.91 3.28
C ARG A 45 -11.41 0.62 4.50
N ALA A 46 -10.31 1.35 4.67
CA ALA A 46 -9.45 1.17 5.83
C ALA A 46 -10.39 1.09 7.05
N ARG A 47 -10.40 -0.07 7.72
CA ARG A 47 -11.42 -0.34 8.73
C ARG A 47 -11.32 0.76 9.77
N LYS A 48 -12.43 1.44 10.01
CA LYS A 48 -12.43 2.53 10.98
C LYS A 48 -12.26 1.90 12.37
N PRO A 49 -11.62 2.58 13.33
CA PRO A 49 -11.55 2.09 14.70
C PRO A 49 -12.93 1.74 15.29
N SER A 50 -13.98 2.42 14.84
CA SER A 50 -15.37 2.13 15.19
C SER A 50 -15.84 0.72 14.80
N ASP A 51 -15.29 0.15 13.73
CA ASP A 51 -15.68 -1.18 13.22
C ASP A 51 -15.24 -2.30 14.17
N PHE A 52 -14.38 -2.00 15.14
CA PHE A 52 -13.87 -2.92 16.13
C PHE A 52 -14.56 -2.78 17.50
N ILE A 53 -15.56 -1.90 17.64
CA ILE A 53 -16.33 -1.75 18.90
C ILE A 53 -17.04 -3.08 19.20
N GLY A 54 -16.79 -3.63 20.38
CA GLY A 54 -17.38 -4.91 20.81
C GLY A 54 -16.64 -6.16 20.34
N SER A 55 -15.51 -6.01 19.64
CA SER A 55 -14.64 -7.14 19.25
C SER A 55 -13.98 -7.83 20.45
N ILE A 56 -13.87 -7.15 21.59
CA ILE A 56 -13.35 -7.69 22.84
C ILE A 56 -14.34 -7.47 23.99
N SER A 57 -14.36 -8.41 24.94
CA SER A 57 -15.20 -8.31 26.13
C SER A 57 -14.68 -7.22 27.08
N LYS A 58 -15.58 -6.63 27.87
CA LYS A 58 -15.20 -5.62 28.87
C LYS A 58 -14.22 -6.16 29.92
N ALA A 59 -14.30 -7.45 30.23
CA ALA A 59 -13.39 -8.10 31.16
C ALA A 59 -11.97 -8.19 30.57
N MET A 60 -11.85 -8.67 29.33
CA MET A 60 -10.59 -8.78 28.61
C MET A 60 -9.93 -7.41 28.39
N ALA A 61 -10.73 -6.39 28.07
CA ALA A 61 -10.22 -5.02 27.93
C ALA A 61 -9.60 -4.48 29.23
N LYS A 62 -10.22 -4.77 30.39
CA LYS A 62 -9.68 -4.35 31.70
C LYS A 62 -8.37 -5.06 32.04
N GLU A 63 -8.28 -6.35 31.75
CA GLU A 63 -7.07 -7.13 31.96
C GLU A 63 -5.91 -6.60 31.11
N MET A 64 -6.16 -6.31 29.83
CA MET A 64 -5.16 -5.69 28.94
C MET A 64 -4.67 -4.33 29.46
N ILE A 65 -5.58 -3.49 29.97
CA ILE A 65 -5.20 -2.20 30.56
C ILE A 65 -4.32 -2.39 31.80
N ALA A 66 -4.69 -3.31 32.69
CA ALA A 66 -3.91 -3.60 33.89
C ALA A 66 -2.50 -4.12 33.57
N ASP A 67 -2.37 -4.95 32.54
CA ASP A 67 -1.08 -5.48 32.10
C ASP A 67 -0.17 -4.39 31.50
N ILE A 68 -0.75 -3.46 30.74
CA ILE A 68 -0.04 -2.29 30.21
C ILE A 68 0.45 -1.39 31.36
N GLU A 69 -0.41 -1.12 32.36
CA GLU A 69 -0.04 -0.30 33.52
C GLU A 69 1.09 -0.93 34.34
N LYS A 70 1.03 -2.25 34.55
CA LYS A 70 2.10 -3.00 35.22
C LYS A 70 3.41 -2.91 34.43
N SER A 71 3.37 -3.17 33.13
CA SER A 71 4.53 -3.09 32.25
C SER A 71 5.17 -1.70 32.27
N ARG A 72 4.34 -0.65 32.24
CA ARG A 72 4.81 0.73 32.33
C ARG A 72 5.49 1.02 33.67
N SER A 73 4.90 0.59 34.78
CA SER A 73 5.51 0.75 36.12
C SER A 73 6.85 0.02 36.22
N GLU A 74 6.97 -1.17 35.62
CA GLU A 74 8.23 -1.90 35.57
C GLU A 74 9.28 -1.21 34.70
N TRP A 75 8.89 -0.54 33.63
CA TRP A 75 9.78 0.28 32.80
C TRP A 75 10.26 1.54 33.53
N GLU A 76 9.35 2.26 34.19
CA GLU A 76 9.70 3.48 34.95
C GLU A 76 10.62 3.18 36.15
N LYS A 77 10.59 1.97 36.71
CA LYS A 77 11.54 1.53 37.77
C LYS A 77 12.95 1.22 37.25
N ARG A 78 13.12 1.01 35.95
CA ARG A 78 14.41 0.64 35.33
C ARG A 78 15.19 1.86 34.82
N VAL A 79 14.56 3.04 34.78
CA VAL A 79 15.15 4.34 34.44
C VAL A 79 15.54 5.07 35.72
#